data_AF-A0A840Y8W7-F1
#
_entry.id   AF-A0A840Y8W7-F1
#
_cell.length_a   1.000
_cell.length_b   1.000
_cell.length_c   1.000
_cell.angle_alpha   90.00
_cell.angle_beta   90.00
_cell.angle_gamma   90.00
#
_symmetry.space_group_name_H-M   'P 1'
#
loop_
_entity.id
_entity.type
_entity.pdbx_description
1 polymer ?
#
loop_
_entity_poly.entity_id
_entity_poly.type
_entity_poly.pdbx_seq_one_letter_code
_entity_poly.pdbx_strand_id
1 'polypeptide(L)' 'MTDADRLAQKRYYLMAGVNLAGAAGAVLGLLITGRSTATEHTLLGGALILASLYIMAVVPRAMARKWKTPTP' A
#
# COMPACT_ATOMS: atom_id res chain seq x y z
N MET A 1 -0.79 5.77 29.14
CA MET A 1 -1.23 5.55 27.75
C MET A 1 -2.75 5.63 27.75
N THR A 2 -3.26 6.74 27.25
CA THR A 2 -4.70 7.02 27.19
C THR A 2 -5.38 6.18 26.10
N ASP A 3 -6.70 6.12 26.10
CA ASP A 3 -7.45 5.44 25.03
C ASP A 3 -7.20 6.09 23.66
N ALA A 4 -6.99 7.41 23.65
CA ALA A 4 -6.62 8.18 22.46
C ALA A 4 -5.26 7.74 21.90
N ASP A 5 -4.27 7.50 22.77
CA ASP A 5 -2.95 7.03 22.37
C ASP A 5 -3.02 5.63 21.73
N ARG A 6 -3.83 4.72 22.29
CA ARG A 6 -4.01 3.37 21.72
C ARG A 6 -4.69 3.42 20.35
N LEU A 7 -5.65 4.34 20.17
CA LEU A 7 -6.32 4.54 18.88
C LEU A 7 -5.36 5.10 17.83
N ALA A 8 -4.53 6.09 18.18
CA ALA A 8 -3.51 6.64 17.31
C ALA A 8 -2.48 5.58 16.89
N GLN A 9 -2.04 4.75 17.84
CA GLN A 9 -1.10 3.67 17.59
C GLN A 9 -1.68 2.63 16.60
N LYS A 10 -2.94 2.20 16.78
CA LYS A 10 -3.61 1.28 15.85
C LYS A 10 -3.69 1.84 14.43
N ARG A 11 -4.06 3.11 14.31
CA ARG A 11 -4.14 3.84 13.02
C ARG A 11 -2.79 3.89 12.31
N TYR A 12 -1.72 4.18 13.06
CA TYR A 12 -0.36 4.18 12.55
C TYR A 12 0.06 2.80 12.02
N TYR A 13 -0.14 1.73 12.81
CA TYR A 13 0.22 0.38 12.38
C TYR A 13 -0.58 -0.09 11.16
N LEU A 14 -1.85 0.32 11.04
CA LEU A 14 -2.64 0.05 9.85
C LEU A 14 -2.05 0.73 8.60
N MET A 15 -1.71 2.02 8.68
CA MET A 15 -1.07 2.72 7.56
C MET A 15 0.29 2.10 7.23
N ALA A 16 1.11 1.77 8.23
CA ALA A 16 2.40 1.13 8.04
C ALA A 16 2.26 -0.25 7.39
N GLY A 17 1.29 -1.06 7.84
CA GLY A 17 1.00 -2.38 7.27
C GLY A 17 0.59 -2.30 5.80
N VAL A 18 -0.22 -1.31 5.42
CA VAL A 18 -0.59 -1.07 4.01
C VAL A 18 0.63 -0.68 3.17
N ASN A 19 1.51 0.17 3.69
CA ASN A 19 2.75 0.54 2.97
C ASN A 19 3.67 -0.68 2.81
N LEU A 20 3.83 -1.51 3.84
CA LEU A 20 4.60 -2.75 3.76
C LEU A 20 4.02 -3.73 2.74
N ALA A 21 2.70 -3.89 2.71
CA ALA A 21 2.02 -4.73 1.73
C ALA A 21 2.23 -4.21 0.30
N GLY A 22 2.14 -2.89 0.09
CA GLY A 22 2.43 -2.26 -1.20
C GLY A 22 3.88 -2.45 -1.64
N ALA A 23 4.84 -2.29 -0.73
CA ALA A 23 6.25 -2.53 -1.01
C ALA A 23 6.50 -4.01 -1.38
N ALA A 24 5.91 -4.95 -0.63
CA ALA A 24 6.00 -6.37 -0.93
C ALA A 24 5.41 -6.70 -2.32
N GLY A 25 4.26 -6.12 -2.66
CA GLY A 25 3.64 -6.26 -3.98
C GLY A 25 4.52 -5.73 -5.12
N ALA A 26 5.17 -4.59 -4.91
CA ALA A 26 6.11 -4.02 -5.88
C ALA A 26 7.35 -4.90 -6.09
N VAL A 27 7.91 -5.47 -5.01
CA VAL A 27 9.04 -6.41 -5.10
C VAL A 27 8.62 -7.67 -5.86
N LEU A 28 7.44 -8.23 -5.58
CA LEU A 28 6.93 -9.39 -6.32
C LEU A 28 6.76 -9.09 -7.81
N GLY A 29 6.18 -7.93 -8.16
CA GLY A 29 6.06 -7.50 -9.55
C GLY A 29 7.42 -7.33 -10.23
N LEU A 30 8.42 -6.79 -9.52
CA LEU A 30 9.78 -6.68 -10.03
C LEU A 30 10.43 -8.04 -10.27
N LEU A 31 10.22 -9.02 -9.38
CA LEU A 31 10.73 -10.38 -9.55
C LEU A 31 10.11 -11.07 -10.77
N ILE A 32 8.82 -10.86 -11.01
CA ILE A 32 8.12 -11.39 -12.20
C ILE A 32 8.70 -10.76 -13.48
N THR A 33 8.82 -9.43 -13.51
CA THR A 33 9.37 -8.70 -14.66
C THR A 33 10.82 -9.09 -14.93
N GLY A 34 11.66 -9.15 -13.89
CA GLY A 34 13.10 -9.37 -14.02
C GLY A 34 13.50 -10.79 -14.43
N ARG A 35 12.61 -11.78 -14.27
CA ARG A 35 12.85 -13.16 -14.72
C ARG A 35 12.12 -13.53 -16.00
N SER A 36 11.32 -12.62 -16.55
CA SER A 36 10.54 -12.88 -17.74
C SER A 36 11.37 -12.78 -19.02
N THR A 37 11.24 -13.77 -19.90
CA THR A 37 11.71 -13.73 -21.30
C THR A 37 10.59 -13.36 -22.28
N ALA A 38 9.33 -13.36 -21.83
CA ALA A 38 8.15 -13.07 -22.64
C ALA A 38 7.59 -11.67 -22.35
N THR A 39 7.24 -10.93 -23.41
CA THR A 39 6.73 -9.54 -23.30
C THR A 39 5.46 -9.45 -22.46
N GLU A 40 4.60 -10.47 -22.50
CA GLU A 40 3.34 -10.54 -21.73
C GLU A 40 3.58 -10.55 -20.22
N HIS A 41 4.52 -11.37 -19.75
CA HIS A 41 4.85 -11.49 -18.33
C HIS A 41 5.56 -10.23 -17.80
N THR A 42 6.37 -9.58 -18.63
CA THR A 42 6.98 -8.27 -18.31
C THR A 42 5.90 -7.19 -18.15
N LEU A 43 4.88 -7.18 -19.02
CA LEU A 43 3.76 -6.25 -18.91
C LEU A 43 2.93 -6.48 -17.63
N LEU A 44 2.65 -7.74 -17.31
CA LEU A 44 1.94 -8.12 -16.08
C LEU A 44 2.71 -7.71 -14.82
N GLY A 45 4.01 -7.98 -14.77
CA GLY A 45 4.86 -7.56 -13.65
C GLY A 45 4.92 -6.04 -13.51
N GLY A 46 5.03 -5.30 -14.62
CA GLY A 46 4.94 -3.83 -14.65
C GLY A 46 3.60 -3.31 -14.11
N ALA A 47 2.48 -3.88 -14.55
CA ALA A 47 1.15 -3.53 -14.07
C ALA A 47 1.00 -3.80 -12.57
N LEU A 48 1.55 -4.92 -12.07
CA LEU A 48 1.51 -5.26 -10.65
C LEU A 48 2.33 -4.27 -9.79
N ILE A 49 3.50 -3.84 -10.27
CA ILE A 49 4.30 -2.80 -9.61
C ILE A 49 3.48 -1.52 -9.49
N LEU A 50 2.90 -1.06 -10.61
CA LEU A 50 2.09 0.17 -10.63
C LEU A 50 0.86 0.07 -9.72
N ALA A 51 0.16 -1.06 -9.73
CA ALA A 51 -0.98 -1.30 -8.84
C ALA A 51 -0.56 -1.28 -7.36
N SER A 52 0.59 -1.86 -7.04
CA SER A 52 1.11 -1.91 -5.67
C SER A 52 1.49 -0.52 -5.16
N LEU A 53 2.16 0.28 -6.00
CA LEU A 53 2.48 1.69 -5.69
C LEU A 53 1.20 2.53 -5.55
N TYR A 54 0.20 2.29 -6.39
CA TYR A 54 -1.09 2.96 -6.29
C TYR A 54 -1.80 2.66 -4.96
N ILE A 55 -1.86 1.40 -4.55
CA ILE A 55 -2.44 0.98 -3.26
C ILE A 55 -1.71 1.65 -2.10
N MET A 56 -0.37 1.60 -2.13
CA MET A 56 0.50 2.24 -1.14
C MET A 56 0.23 3.75 -1.01
N ALA A 57 -0.04 4.45 -2.11
CA ALA A 57 -0.28 5.89 -2.10
C ALA A 57 -1.73 6.27 -1.76
N VAL A 58 -2.72 5.48 -2.22
CA VAL A 58 -4.15 5.86 -2.16
C VAL A 58 -4.82 5.36 -0.90
N VAL A 59 -4.55 4.13 -0.46
CA VAL A 59 -5.22 3.53 0.69
C VAL A 59 -4.92 4.28 1.99
N PRO A 60 -3.66 4.63 2.34
CA PRO A 60 -3.38 5.43 3.54
C PRO A 60 -4.02 6.81 3.48
N ARG A 61 -4.03 7.46 2.29
CA ARG A 61 -4.70 8.75 2.08
C ARG A 61 -6.21 8.64 2.27
N ALA A 62 -6.84 7.57 1.78
CA ALA A 62 -8.26 7.30 1.98
C ALA A 62 -8.60 7.02 3.45
N MET A 63 -7.78 6.22 4.14
CA MET A 63 -7.91 5.98 5.58
C MET A 63 -7.77 7.27 6.39
N ALA A 64 -6.75 8.08 6.08
CA ALA A 64 -6.53 9.37 6.73
C ALA A 64 -7.73 10.30 6.55
N ARG A 65 -8.34 10.33 5.36
CA ARG A 65 -9.58 11.10 5.09
C ARG A 65 -10.75 10.59 5.92
N LYS A 66 -10.95 9.27 6.01
CA LYS A 66 -12.03 8.68 6.82
C LYS A 66 -11.86 8.93 8.32
N TRP A 67 -10.63 8.97 8.81
CA TRP A 67 -10.35 9.31 10.22
C TRP A 67 -10.45 10.81 10.50
N LYS A 68 -10.61 11.64 9.46
CA LYS A 68 -10.68 13.10 9.55
C LYS A 68 -12.10 13.67 9.64
N THR A 69 -13.19 12.88 9.71
CA THR A 69 -14.56 13.45 9.62
C THR A 69 -15.55 12.90 10.65
N PRO A 70 -16.48 13.75 11.17
CA PRO A 70 -16.84 15.09 10.67
C PRO A 70 -16.28 16.27 11.50
N THR A 71 -15.90 17.34 10.81
CA THR A 71 -15.91 18.73 11.33
C THR A 71 -17.37 19.21 11.33
N PRO A 72 -17.77 20.09 12.27
CA PRO A 72 -19.13 20.28 12.76
C PRO A 72 -20.16 20.70 11.69
#